data_AF-A0A392R3P2-F1
#
_entry.id   AF-A0A392R3P2-F1
#
_cell.length_a   1.000
_cell.length_b   1.000
_cell.length_c   1.000
_cell.angle_alpha   90.00
_cell.angle_beta   90.00
_cell.angle_gamma   90.00
#
_symmetry.space_group_name_H-M   'P 1'
#
loop_
_entity.id
_entity.type
_entity.pdbx_description
1 polymer ?
#
loop_
_entity_poly.entity_id
_entity_poly.type
_entity_poly.pdbx_seq_one_letter_code
_entity_poly.pdbx_strand_id
1 'polypeptide(L)'
;PAENSITKKKADSDSEEEENDNEQKEKGVSNKKKKLQRRMKIAELKQISSRPDVVEVWDATSADPKLLVFLKSYRNTVPVP
;
A
#
# COMPACT_ATOMS: atom_id res chain seq x y z
N PRO A 1 8.11 22.65 -26.19
CA PRO A 1 7.67 23.17 -24.87
C PRO A 1 8.11 22.21 -23.74
N ALA A 2 9.26 22.55 -23.16
CA ALA A 2 9.88 22.09 -21.90
C ALA A 2 9.96 20.58 -21.59
N GLU A 3 11.13 20.01 -21.85
CA GLU A 3 11.78 18.99 -21.00
C GLU A 3 12.62 19.68 -19.91
N ASN A 4 12.69 19.09 -18.70
CA ASN A 4 13.79 19.17 -17.71
C ASN A 4 13.34 18.39 -16.45
N SER A 5 13.78 17.15 -16.18
CA SER A 5 15.11 16.64 -15.79
C SER A 5 15.45 16.72 -14.28
N ILE A 6 15.28 15.58 -13.61
CA ILE A 6 16.19 14.89 -12.66
C ILE A 6 16.81 15.68 -11.47
N THR A 7 16.56 15.19 -10.24
CA THR A 7 17.56 14.68 -9.24
C THR A 7 17.21 15.06 -7.78
N LYS A 8 17.04 14.06 -6.91
CA LYS A 8 17.96 13.71 -5.79
C LYS A 8 17.28 12.87 -4.70
N LYS A 9 17.72 11.61 -4.65
CA LYS A 9 18.04 10.78 -3.46
C LYS A 9 17.35 11.16 -2.13
N LYS A 10 16.50 10.26 -1.65
CA LYS A 10 16.74 9.60 -0.35
C LYS A 10 16.62 8.10 -0.54
N ALA A 11 17.72 7.42 -0.25
CA ALA A 11 17.72 6.01 0.07
C ALA A 11 16.94 5.88 1.38
N ASP A 12 15.91 5.05 1.41
CA ASP A 12 15.47 4.42 2.63
C ASP A 12 15.43 2.92 2.35
N SER A 13 16.25 2.23 3.12
CA SER A 13 16.53 0.82 3.06
C SER A 13 15.32 0.06 3.59
N ASP A 14 14.37 -0.31 2.72
CA ASP A 14 13.35 -1.31 3.05
C ASP A 14 13.82 -2.69 2.58
N SER A 15 14.96 -3.09 3.12
CA SER A 15 15.50 -4.43 3.02
C SER A 15 15.42 -4.98 4.43
N GLU A 16 14.37 -5.75 4.73
CA GLU A 16 14.32 -6.81 5.76
C GLU A 16 12.87 -7.29 5.93
N GLU A 17 12.33 -8.05 4.97
CA GLU A 17 11.20 -8.96 5.27
C GLU A 17 10.94 -10.04 4.20
N GLU A 18 11.77 -10.18 3.16
CA GLU A 18 11.58 -11.22 2.13
C GLU A 18 12.23 -12.57 2.44
N GLU A 19 13.09 -12.67 3.47
CA GLU A 19 13.86 -13.89 3.72
C GLU A 19 13.16 -14.93 4.63
N ASN A 20 12.06 -14.56 5.30
CA ASN A 20 11.39 -15.45 6.26
C ASN A 20 10.13 -16.16 5.71
N ASP A 21 9.90 -16.14 4.39
CA ASP A 21 8.72 -16.79 3.79
C ASP A 21 8.96 -18.23 3.34
N ASN A 22 10.22 -18.68 3.24
CA ASN A 22 10.51 -20.00 2.68
C ASN A 22 10.51 -21.14 3.72
N GLU A 23 10.72 -20.86 5.01
CA GLU A 23 10.77 -21.90 6.07
C GLU A 23 9.40 -22.25 6.67
N GLN A 24 8.36 -21.45 6.43
CA GLN A 24 7.02 -21.66 7.02
C GLN A 24 6.04 -22.41 6.13
N LYS A 25 6.48 -22.95 4.98
CA LYS A 25 5.58 -23.67 4.05
C LYS A 25 5.21 -25.08 4.51
N GLU A 26 5.92 -25.65 5.49
CA GLU A 26 5.63 -27.01 6.01
C GLU A 26 4.61 -27.05 7.15
N LYS A 27 4.31 -25.91 7.79
CA LYS A 27 3.27 -25.78 8.82
C LYS A 27 2.30 -24.71 8.38
N GLY A 28 1.08 -25.10 8.04
CA GLY A 28 0.05 -24.23 7.48
C GLY A 28 0.09 -22.80 8.03
N VAL A 29 0.03 -21.83 7.12
CA VAL A 29 0.21 -20.40 7.41
C VAL A 29 -0.69 -19.97 8.57
N SER A 30 -0.11 -19.47 9.66
CA SER A 30 -0.86 -18.94 10.81
C SER A 30 -1.85 -17.86 10.35
N ASN A 31 -3.02 -17.80 11.00
CA ASN A 31 -4.06 -16.78 10.72
C ASN A 31 -3.50 -15.35 10.73
N LYS A 32 -2.48 -15.08 11.56
CA LYS A 32 -1.77 -13.80 11.60
C LYS A 32 -1.01 -13.52 10.29
N LYS A 33 -0.30 -14.51 9.76
CA LYS A 33 0.47 -14.38 8.51
C LYS A 33 -0.43 -14.31 7.27
N LYS A 34 -1.53 -15.08 7.26
CA LYS A 34 -2.58 -14.95 6.21
C LYS A 34 -3.25 -13.58 6.19
N LYS A 35 -3.32 -12.89 7.33
CA LYS A 35 -3.83 -11.49 7.38
C LYS A 35 -2.80 -10.50 6.85
N LEU A 36 -1.50 -10.72 7.10
CA LEU A 36 -0.44 -9.86 6.60
C LEU A 36 -0.26 -9.97 5.09
N GLN A 37 -0.25 -11.19 4.55
CA GLN A 37 -0.14 -11.45 3.09
C GLN A 37 -1.28 -10.86 2.27
N ARG A 38 -2.44 -10.58 2.88
CA ARG A 38 -3.60 -9.95 2.21
C ARG A 38 -3.51 -8.43 2.16
N ARG A 39 -2.61 -7.80 2.92
CA ARG A 39 -2.46 -6.35 2.94
C ARG A 39 -1.62 -5.91 1.74
N MET A 40 -2.06 -4.83 1.10
CA MET A 40 -1.35 -4.23 -0.03
C MET A 40 -0.32 -3.21 0.49
N LYS A 41 0.79 -3.00 -0.22
CA LYS A 41 1.73 -1.93 0.16
C LYS A 41 1.10 -0.58 -0.14
N ILE A 42 1.37 0.42 0.71
CA ILE A 42 0.81 1.76 0.49
C ILE A 42 1.33 2.43 -0.79
N ALA A 43 2.59 2.15 -1.16
CA ALA A 43 3.17 2.63 -2.40
C ALA A 43 2.39 2.13 -3.63
N GLU A 44 2.02 0.85 -3.64
CA GLU A 44 1.22 0.23 -4.70
C GLU A 44 -0.18 0.84 -4.75
N LEU A 45 -0.80 1.06 -3.59
CA LEU A 45 -2.13 1.67 -3.50
C LEU A 45 -2.14 3.10 -4.05
N LYS A 46 -1.09 3.88 -3.76
CA LYS A 46 -0.90 5.22 -4.32
C LYS A 46 -0.64 5.22 -5.82
N GLN A 47 0.07 4.21 -6.34
CA GLN A 47 0.32 4.07 -7.78
C GLN A 47 -0.97 3.80 -8.58
N ILE A 48 -1.90 3.03 -8.02
CA ILE A 48 -3.15 2.64 -8.71
C ILE A 48 -4.24 3.71 -8.58
N SER A 49 -4.20 4.53 -7.52
CA SER A 49 -5.24 5.52 -7.23
C SER A 49 -5.21 6.74 -8.17
N SER A 50 -6.38 7.20 -8.60
CA SER A 50 -6.54 8.46 -9.36
C SER A 50 -6.21 9.71 -8.54
N ARG A 51 -6.33 9.64 -7.21
CA ARG A 51 -6.03 10.72 -6.27
C ARG A 51 -5.13 10.17 -5.16
N PRO A 52 -3.80 10.19 -5.32
CA PRO A 52 -2.89 9.61 -4.33
C PRO A 52 -2.86 10.40 -3.01
N ASP A 53 -3.27 11.67 -3.02
CA ASP A 53 -3.26 12.55 -1.84
C ASP A 53 -4.26 12.14 -0.75
N VAL A 54 -5.36 11.49 -1.14
CA VAL A 54 -6.38 11.06 -0.18
C VAL A 54 -6.04 9.71 0.47
N VAL A 55 -5.01 9.00 0.00
CA VAL A 55 -4.64 7.68 0.51
C VAL A 55 -3.87 7.83 1.83
N GLU A 56 -4.44 7.30 2.91
CA GLU A 56 -3.88 7.35 4.26
C GLU A 56 -3.17 6.05 4.63
N VAL A 57 -2.32 6.10 5.66
CA VAL A 57 -1.47 4.97 6.08
C VAL A 57 -2.31 3.75 6.50
N TRP A 58 -3.48 3.98 7.07
CA TRP A 58 -4.37 2.90 7.52
C TRP A 58 -5.17 2.24 6.38
N ASP A 59 -5.29 2.88 5.21
CA ASP A 59 -6.08 2.36 4.09
C ASP A 59 -5.53 1.01 3.59
N ALA A 60 -4.21 0.81 3.67
CA ALA A 60 -3.51 -0.44 3.32
C ALA A 60 -3.94 -1.65 4.17
N THR A 61 -4.51 -1.40 5.36
CA THR A 61 -4.92 -2.44 6.30
C THR A 61 -6.41 -2.81 6.21
N SER A 62 -7.17 -2.09 5.39
CA SER A 62 -8.59 -2.30 5.17
C SER A 62 -8.89 -3.63 4.48
N ALA A 63 -10.13 -4.11 4.61
CA ALA A 63 -10.54 -5.39 4.00
C ALA A 63 -10.45 -5.38 2.47
N ASP A 64 -10.79 -4.23 1.86
CA ASP A 64 -10.58 -3.95 0.44
C ASP A 64 -10.01 -2.52 0.28
N PRO A 65 -8.67 -2.39 0.14
CA PRO A 65 -8.02 -1.09 0.02
C PRO A 65 -8.37 -0.37 -1.30
N LYS A 66 -8.63 -1.11 -2.39
CA LYS A 66 -8.93 -0.52 -3.70
C LYS A 66 -10.30 0.15 -3.68
N LEU A 67 -11.30 -0.57 -3.18
CA LEU A 67 -12.66 -0.05 -3.07
C LEU A 67 -12.72 1.14 -2.10
N LEU A 68 -12.03 1.06 -0.96
CA LEU A 68 -12.02 2.13 0.01
C LEU A 68 -11.44 3.43 -0.57
N VAL A 69 -10.31 3.35 -1.28
CA VAL A 69 -9.71 4.52 -1.93
C VAL A 69 -10.60 5.04 -3.06
N PHE A 70 -11.23 4.16 -3.84
CA PHE A 70 -12.20 4.56 -4.86
C PHE A 70 -13.33 5.41 -4.25
N LEU A 71 -13.96 4.93 -3.18
CA LEU A 71 -15.02 5.64 -2.48
C LEU A 71 -14.51 6.97 -1.89
N LYS A 72 -13.36 6.97 -1.24
CA LYS A 72 -12.75 8.16 -0.65
C LYS A 72 -12.41 9.23 -1.69
N SER A 73 -11.98 8.83 -2.87
CA SER A 73 -11.65 9.71 -3.99
C SER A 73 -12.86 10.20 -4.80
N TYR A 74 -14.04 9.66 -4.52
CA TYR A 74 -15.25 9.99 -5.27
C TYR A 74 -15.64 11.47 -5.07
N ARG A 75 -16.35 12.03 -6.05
CA ARG A 75 -16.69 13.46 -6.03
C ARG A 75 -17.67 13.76 -4.89
N ASN A 76 -17.42 14.85 -4.18
CA ASN A 76 -18.26 15.38 -3.09
C ASN A 76 -18.36 14.47 -1.87
N THR A 77 -17.37 13.61 -1.64
CA THR A 77 -17.27 12.85 -0.40
C THR A 77 -16.68 13.71 0.71
N VAL A 78 -17.18 13.49 1.93
CA VAL A 78 -16.69 14.15 3.14
C VAL A 78 -15.89 13.11 3.92
N PRO A 79 -14.62 13.37 4.27
CA PRO A 79 -13.83 12.46 5.08
C PRO A 79 -14.42 12.36 6.49
N VAL A 80 -14.19 11.21 7.12
CA VAL A 80 -14.58 10.99 8.53
C VAL A 80 -13.66 11.83 9.43
N PRO A 81 -14.20 12.62 10.37
CA PRO A 81 -13.42 13.39 11.35
C PRO A 81 -12.62 12.53 12.35
#